data_AF-A0AAU5LCC1-F1
#
_entry.id   AF-A0AAU5LCC1-F1
#
_cell.length_a   1.000
_cell.length_b   1.000
_cell.length_c   1.000
_cell.angle_alpha   90.00
_cell.angle_beta   90.00
_cell.angle_gamma   90.00
#
_symmetry.space_group_name_H-M   'P 1'
#
loop_
_entity.id
_entity.type
_entity.pdbx_description
1 polymer ?
#
loop_
_entity_poly.entity_id
_entity_poly.type
_entity_poly.pdbx_seq_one_letter_code
_entity_poly.pdbx_strand_id
1 'polypeptide(L)'
;MAAITVTGLVSRVRVALEEKVELAHLIVRPSLRGRGVGRRLIAELVAEALKHYPAIFLRVHPDNAPALRSYLGAGFTDVPAADADEWNSDQPTPYRWLRYR
;
A
#
# COMPACT_ATOMS: atom_id res chain seq x y z
N MET A 1 -13.27 16.06 20.24
CA MET A 1 -13.06 14.66 19.80
C MET A 1 -13.20 14.60 18.30
N ALA A 2 -12.10 14.52 17.55
CA ALA A 2 -12.15 14.50 16.09
C ALA A 2 -11.91 13.08 15.59
N ALA A 3 -12.96 12.51 14.99
CA ALA A 3 -12.94 11.24 14.28
C ALA A 3 -11.83 11.23 13.20
N ILE A 4 -11.18 10.08 13.07
CA ILE A 4 -10.27 9.81 11.95
C ILE A 4 -11.17 9.49 10.75
N THR A 5 -11.51 10.49 9.95
CA THR A 5 -12.13 10.28 8.65
C THR A 5 -11.04 9.87 7.66
N VAL A 6 -11.04 8.59 7.27
CA VAL A 6 -10.34 8.10 6.07
C VAL A 6 -11.25 8.42 4.88
N THR A 7 -10.97 9.51 4.17
CA THR A 7 -11.82 9.98 3.06
C THR A 7 -11.52 9.21 1.76
N GLY A 8 -11.81 7.91 1.76
CA GLY A 8 -11.92 7.10 0.54
C GLY A 8 -11.04 5.86 0.51
N LEU A 9 -11.64 4.71 0.77
CA LEU A 9 -11.21 3.43 0.21
C LEU A 9 -11.92 3.28 -1.14
N VAL A 10 -11.21 3.44 -2.25
CA VAL A 10 -11.66 2.90 -3.54
C VAL A 10 -10.71 1.77 -3.87
N SER A 11 -11.02 0.58 -3.34
CA SER A 11 -10.36 -0.65 -3.78
C SER A 11 -10.93 -1.01 -5.15
N ARG A 12 -10.16 -0.79 -6.23
CA ARG A 12 -10.49 -1.38 -7.52
C ARG A 12 -9.81 -2.75 -7.56
N VAL A 13 -10.56 -3.81 -7.26
CA VAL A 13 -10.10 -5.19 -7.45
C VAL A 13 -10.08 -5.47 -8.96
N ARG A 14 -8.91 -5.67 -9.56
CA ARG A 14 -8.81 -6.29 -10.89
C ARG A 14 -8.62 -7.79 -10.67
N VAL A 15 -9.64 -8.55 -11.03
CA VAL A 15 -9.62 -10.01 -10.99
C VAL A 15 -8.90 -10.50 -12.25
N ALA A 16 -7.66 -10.94 -12.10
CA ALA A 16 -7.01 -11.83 -13.04
C ALA A 16 -6.71 -13.12 -12.27
N LEU A 17 -7.70 -14.02 -12.18
CA LEU A 17 -7.61 -15.38 -11.62
C LEU A 17 -6.99 -15.58 -10.21
N GLU A 18 -6.63 -14.53 -9.48
CA GLU A 18 -5.88 -14.65 -8.22
C GLU A 18 -6.48 -13.75 -7.13
N GLU A 19 -6.64 -14.31 -5.93
CA GLU A 19 -7.27 -13.76 -4.73
C GLU A 19 -6.43 -12.66 -4.05
N LYS A 20 -5.91 -11.68 -4.81
CA LYS A 20 -4.98 -10.65 -4.34
C LYS A 20 -5.69 -9.30 -4.16
N VAL A 21 -5.17 -8.45 -3.28
CA VAL A 21 -5.67 -7.08 -3.09
C VAL A 21 -4.55 -6.05 -3.12
N GLU A 22 -4.81 -4.89 -3.74
CA GLU A 22 -3.91 -3.73 -3.71
C GLU A 22 -4.44 -2.67 -2.73
N LEU A 23 -3.60 -2.21 -1.82
CA LEU A 23 -3.86 -1.02 -1.00
C LEU A 23 -3.44 0.24 -1.76
N ALA A 24 -4.37 1.17 -1.95
CA ALA A 24 -4.13 2.41 -2.67
C ALA A 24 -4.70 3.64 -1.93
N HIS A 25 -4.24 4.83 -2.34
CA HIS A 25 -4.76 6.12 -1.87
C HIS A 25 -4.68 6.36 -0.36
N LEU A 26 -3.63 5.83 0.29
CA LEU A 26 -3.38 6.06 1.71
C LEU A 26 -2.84 7.47 1.95
N ILE A 27 -3.67 8.33 2.54
CA ILE A 27 -3.34 9.75 2.75
C ILE A 27 -3.38 10.07 4.25
N VAL A 28 -2.27 10.62 4.75
CA VAL A 28 -2.19 11.19 6.10
C VAL A 28 -2.14 12.72 5.99
N ARG A 29 -3.05 13.39 6.73
CA ARG A 29 -3.08 14.85 6.85
C ARG A 29 -1.68 15.39 7.19
N PRO A 30 -1.19 16.45 6.53
CA PRO A 30 0.16 16.98 6.77
C PRO A 30 0.50 17.22 8.25
N SER A 31 -0.43 17.78 9.03
CA SER A 31 -0.27 18.06 10.47
C SER A 31 -0.13 16.82 11.36
N LEU A 32 -0.46 15.63 10.85
CA LEU A 32 -0.41 14.35 11.57
C LEU A 32 0.77 13.46 11.16
N ARG A 33 1.61 13.92 10.21
CA ARG A 33 2.78 13.17 9.74
C ARG A 33 3.89 13.14 10.79
N GLY A 34 4.80 12.16 10.69
CA GLY A 34 5.90 11.98 11.64
C GLY A 34 5.48 11.43 13.01
N ARG A 35 4.19 11.14 13.22
CA ARG A 35 3.63 10.66 14.50
C ARG A 35 3.23 9.18 14.49
N GLY A 36 3.67 8.41 13.49
CA GLY A 36 3.32 6.99 13.35
C GLY A 36 1.89 6.69 12.85
N VAL A 37 1.08 7.72 12.56
CA VAL A 37 -0.32 7.55 12.11
C VAL A 37 -0.44 6.69 10.85
N GLY A 38 0.43 6.92 9.86
CA GLY A 38 0.43 6.11 8.63
C GLY A 38 0.72 4.64 8.88
N ARG A 39 1.72 4.33 9.72
CA ARG A 39 2.06 2.96 10.11
C ARG A 39 0.90 2.27 10.80
N ARG A 40 0.20 2.96 11.71
CA ARG A 40 -0.99 2.41 12.37
C ARG A 40 -2.12 2.13 11.36
N LEU A 41 -2.42 3.08 10.48
CA LEU A 41 -3.43 2.89 9.44
C LEU A 41 -3.12 1.66 8.56
N ILE A 42 -1.87 1.51 8.12
CA ILE A 42 -1.43 0.38 7.31
C ILE A 42 -1.63 -0.94 8.07
N ALA A 43 -1.24 -1.00 9.34
CA ALA A 43 -1.36 -2.21 10.14
C ALA A 43 -2.83 -2.67 10.30
N GLU A 44 -3.75 -1.75 10.55
CA GLU A 44 -5.19 -2.06 10.67
C GLU A 44 -5.76 -2.56 9.32
N LEU A 45 -5.39 -1.90 8.21
CA LEU A 45 -5.85 -2.30 6.87
C LEU A 45 -5.31 -3.67 6.45
N VAL A 46 -4.05 -3.96 6.75
CA VAL A 46 -3.46 -5.28 6.49
C VAL A 46 -4.17 -6.35 7.33
N ALA A 47 -4.40 -6.10 8.62
CA ALA A 47 -5.08 -7.04 9.50
C ALA A 47 -6.50 -7.36 9.00
N GLU A 48 -7.21 -6.37 8.45
CA GLU A 48 -8.52 -6.59 7.82
C GLU A 48 -8.41 -7.37 6.51
N ALA A 49 -7.50 -6.95 5.61
CA ALA A 49 -7.34 -7.57 4.30
C ALA A 49 -6.93 -9.05 4.37
N LEU A 50 -6.08 -9.42 5.34
CA LEU A 50 -5.66 -10.82 5.54
C LEU A 50 -6.80 -11.77 5.90
N LYS A 51 -7.98 -11.27 6.29
CA LYS A 51 -9.17 -12.09 6.53
C LYS A 51 -9.81 -12.61 5.24
N HIS A 52 -9.52 -11.95 4.11
CA HIS A 52 -10.23 -12.15 2.85
C HIS A 52 -9.30 -12.43 1.67
N TYR A 53 -8.05 -12.02 1.74
CA TYR A 53 -7.11 -12.09 0.62
C TYR A 53 -5.80 -12.77 1.05
N PRO A 54 -5.36 -13.84 0.38
CA PRO A 54 -4.08 -14.49 0.63
C PRO A 54 -2.85 -13.61 0.34
N ALA A 55 -2.99 -12.51 -0.40
CA ALA A 55 -1.87 -11.60 -0.64
C ALA A 55 -2.28 -10.15 -0.81
N ILE A 56 -1.44 -9.26 -0.26
CA ILE A 56 -1.64 -7.81 -0.22
C ILE A 56 -0.44 -7.12 -0.86
N PHE A 57 -0.72 -6.21 -1.78
CA PHE A 57 0.30 -5.43 -2.50
C PHE A 57 0.01 -3.94 -2.42
N LEU A 58 1.00 -3.13 -2.75
CA LEU A 58 0.84 -1.71 -3.04
C LEU A 58 1.93 -1.25 -3.98
N ARG A 59 1.70 -0.12 -4.64
CA ARG A 59 2.72 0.60 -5.39
C ARG A 59 2.94 1.99 -4.81
N VAL A 60 4.17 2.47 -4.89
CA VAL A 60 4.56 3.78 -4.37
C VAL A 60 5.57 4.43 -5.30
N HIS A 61 5.42 5.74 -5.50
CA HIS A 61 6.39 6.50 -6.30
C HIS A 61 7.77 6.40 -5.63
N PRO A 62 8.86 6.14 -6.37
CA PRO A 62 10.19 5.95 -5.79
C PRO A 62 10.63 7.13 -4.91
N ASP A 63 10.26 8.36 -5.30
CA ASP A 63 10.58 9.57 -4.54
C ASP A 63 9.75 9.79 -3.26
N ASN A 64 8.73 8.98 -3.01
CA ASN A 64 7.90 9.09 -1.80
C ASN A 64 8.55 8.37 -0.61
N ALA A 65 9.73 8.84 -0.22
CA ALA A 65 10.52 8.28 0.88
C ALA A 65 9.74 8.13 2.21
N PRO A 66 8.86 9.07 2.62
CA PRO A 66 8.06 8.90 3.84
C PRO A 66 7.08 7.71 3.78
N ALA A 67 6.45 7.49 2.62
CA ALA A 67 5.54 6.36 2.44
C ALA A 67 6.33 5.04 2.39
N LEU A 68 7.44 4.99 1.64
CA LEU A 68 8.32 3.82 1.60
C LEU A 68 8.76 3.39 3.00
N ARG A 69 9.26 4.32 3.83
CA ARG A 69 9.63 4.00 5.23
C ARG A 69 8.45 3.47 6.05
N SER A 70 7.24 3.99 5.81
CA SER A 70 6.04 3.54 6.52
C SER A 70 5.65 2.11 6.12
N TYR A 71 5.68 1.79 4.83
CA TYR A 71 5.35 0.46 4.31
C TYR A 71 6.39 -0.58 4.72
N LEU A 72 7.68 -0.30 4.52
CA LEU A 72 8.77 -1.20 4.94
C LEU A 72 8.73 -1.45 6.46
N GLY A 73 8.54 -0.40 7.25
CA GLY A 73 8.39 -0.52 8.71
C GLY A 73 7.10 -1.21 9.17
N ALA A 74 6.11 -1.36 8.28
CA ALA A 74 4.89 -2.11 8.52
C ALA A 74 4.99 -3.59 8.11
N GLY A 75 6.12 -4.03 7.54
CA GLY A 75 6.34 -5.42 7.15
C GLY A 75 6.12 -5.71 5.67
N PHE A 76 6.02 -4.67 4.83
CA PHE A 76 6.09 -4.83 3.38
C PHE A 76 7.54 -5.03 2.93
N THR A 77 7.72 -5.80 1.86
CA THR A 77 9.01 -6.00 1.17
C THR A 77 8.84 -5.73 -0.31
N ASP A 78 9.95 -5.53 -1.02
CA ASP A 78 9.90 -5.46 -2.48
C ASP A 78 9.33 -6.74 -3.08
N VAL A 79 8.57 -6.54 -4.16
CA VAL A 79 8.21 -7.58 -5.11
C VAL A 79 9.45 -7.95 -5.94
N PRO A 80 9.62 -9.20 -6.40
CA PRO A 80 10.70 -9.56 -7.32
C PRO A 80 10.80 -8.62 -8.52
N ALA A 81 12.02 -8.33 -8.97
CA ALA A 81 12.26 -7.35 -10.04
C ALA A 81 11.52 -7.71 -11.34
N ALA A 82 11.51 -9.00 -11.72
CA ALA A 82 10.80 -9.45 -12.92
C ALA A 82 9.30 -9.13 -12.88
N ASP A 83 8.64 -9.41 -11.75
CA ASP A 83 7.21 -9.10 -11.57
C ASP A 83 6.99 -7.58 -11.56
N ALA A 84 7.87 -6.82 -10.89
CA ALA A 84 7.76 -5.36 -10.84
C ALA A 84 7.97 -4.71 -12.23
N ASP A 85 8.88 -5.23 -13.04
CA ASP A 85 9.11 -4.79 -14.42
C ASP A 85 7.90 -5.08 -15.30
N GLU A 86 7.33 -6.29 -15.18
CA GLU A 86 6.09 -6.65 -15.87
C GLU A 86 4.93 -5.71 -15.47
N TRP A 87 4.72 -5.48 -14.17
CA TRP A 87 3.63 -4.65 -13.68
C TRP A 87 3.80 -3.15 -13.97
N ASN A 88 5.04 -2.71 -14.19
CA ASN A 88 5.36 -1.35 -14.61
C ASN A 88 5.33 -1.12 -16.12
N SER A 89 5.25 -2.17 -16.95
CA SER A 89 5.30 -2.05 -18.42
C SER A 89 4.30 -1.04 -18.99
N ASP A 90 3.09 -0.96 -18.42
CA ASP A 90 2.02 -0.03 -18.81
C ASP A 90 1.87 1.18 -17.87
N GLN A 91 2.82 1.41 -16.96
CA GLN A 91 2.77 2.51 -16.00
C GLN A 91 3.56 3.73 -16.50
N PRO A 92 3.07 4.96 -16.26
CA PRO A 92 3.77 6.19 -16.66
C PRO A 92 5.03 6.45 -15.82
N THR A 93 5.27 5.65 -14.79
CA THR A 93 6.37 5.82 -13.83
C THR A 93 6.80 4.44 -13.38
N PRO A 94 8.11 4.19 -13.20
CA PRO A 94 8.61 2.96 -12.59
C PRO A 94 8.29 2.97 -11.08
N TYR A 95 7.08 2.55 -10.73
CA TYR A 95 6.68 2.47 -9.33
C TYR A 95 7.47 1.37 -8.62
N ARG A 96 7.74 1.59 -7.33
CA ARG A 96 8.17 0.49 -6.47
C ARG A 96 6.94 -0.28 -6.02
N TRP A 97 6.91 -1.56 -6.38
CA TRP A 97 5.88 -2.50 -5.96
C TRP A 97 6.33 -3.23 -4.70
N LEU A 98 5.48 -3.21 -3.69
CA LEU A 98 5.72 -3.86 -2.41
C LEU A 98 4.62 -4.88 -2.13
N ARG A 99 4.99 -5.98 -1.49
CA ARG A 99 4.08 -7.03 -0.99
C ARG A 99 4.17 -7.13 0.51
N TYR A 100 3.05 -7.43 1.17
CA TYR A 100 3.06 -7.80 2.57
C TYR A 100 3.68 -9.20 2.74
N ARG A 101 4.52 -9.37 3.76
CA ARG A 101 5.21 -10.62 4.09
C ARG A 101 4.25 -11.75 4.48
#